data_AF-A0A9D6X2T7-F1
#
_entry.id   AF-A0A9D6X2T7-F1
#
_cell.length_a   1.000
_cell.length_b   1.000
_cell.length_c   1.000
_cell.angle_alpha   90.00
_cell.angle_beta   90.00
_cell.angle_gamma   90.00
#
_symmetry.space_group_name_H-M   'P 1'
#
loop_
_entity.id
_entity.type
_entity.pdbx_description
1 polymer ?
#
loop_
_entity_poly.entity_id
_entity_poly.type
_entity_poly.pdbx_seq_one_letter_code
_entity_poly.pdbx_strand_id
1 'polypeptide(L)'
;MLTFLNIAQLILYVALLALAGQGVLYVLAGAKREQNLFYTLLRVISKPFTVPMRKVTPRQVADRHVPVVTFFLLLILYAIVTFERADLCITSQMVGQPGCR
;
A
#
# COMPACT_ATOMS: atom_id res chain seq x y z
N MET A 1 -15.99 -13.14 -7.38
CA MET A 1 -15.68 -11.69 -7.46
C MET A 1 -15.32 -11.09 -6.10
N LEU A 2 -16.15 -11.26 -5.07
CA LEU A 2 -15.92 -10.63 -3.76
C LEU A 2 -14.64 -11.10 -3.03
N THR A 3 -14.25 -12.36 -3.18
CA THR A 3 -13.00 -12.92 -2.62
C THR A 3 -11.76 -12.30 -3.25
N PHE A 4 -11.77 -12.06 -4.55
CA PHE A 4 -10.68 -11.43 -5.27
C PHE A 4 -10.46 -9.99 -4.79
N LEU A 5 -11.53 -9.21 -4.66
CA LEU A 5 -11.45 -7.85 -4.14
C LEU A 5 -11.00 -7.80 -2.68
N ASN A 6 -11.40 -8.77 -1.85
CA ASN A 6 -10.91 -8.90 -0.48
C ASN A 6 -9.39 -9.16 -0.44
N ILE A 7 -8.90 -10.11 -1.24
CA ILE A 7 -7.48 -10.43 -1.32
C ILE A 7 -6.68 -9.22 -1.82
N ALA A 8 -7.17 -8.55 -2.87
CA ALA A 8 -6.56 -7.34 -3.39
C ALA A 8 -6.48 -6.24 -2.31
N GLN A 9 -7.59 -6.00 -1.60
CA GLN A 9 -7.62 -5.03 -0.50
C GLN A 9 -6.64 -5.40 0.61
N LEU A 10 -6.53 -6.68 0.98
CA LEU A 10 -5.60 -7.16 2.01
C LEU A 10 -4.15 -6.91 1.59
N ILE A 11 -3.79 -7.24 0.35
CA ILE A 11 -2.45 -7.00 -0.20
C ILE A 11 -2.12 -5.51 -0.17
N LEU A 12 -3.06 -4.66 -0.61
CA LEU A 12 -2.90 -3.21 -0.58
C LEU A 12 -2.75 -2.66 0.84
N TYR A 13 -3.53 -3.19 1.78
CA TYR A 13 -3.46 -2.80 3.18
C TYR A 13 -2.10 -3.13 3.81
N VAL A 14 -1.58 -4.33 3.56
CA VAL A 14 -0.26 -4.75 4.05
C VAL A 14 0.85 -3.90 3.42
N ALA A 15 0.75 -3.61 2.11
CA ALA A 15 1.70 -2.74 1.43
C ALA A 15 1.70 -1.30 1.98
N LEU A 16 0.51 -0.76 2.26
CA LEU A 16 0.35 0.56 2.88
C LEU A 16 0.95 0.60 4.28
N LEU A 17 0.68 -0.40 5.13
CA LEU A 17 1.26 -0.50 6.47
C LEU A 17 2.78 -0.60 6.42
N ALA A 18 3.33 -1.37 5.49
CA ALA A 18 4.78 -1.46 5.29
C ALA A 18 5.38 -0.11 4.91
N LEU A 19 4.81 0.60 3.94
CA LEU A 19 5.29 1.92 3.52
C LEU A 19 5.10 2.98 4.61
N ALA A 20 4.00 2.93 5.36
CA ALA A 20 3.77 3.81 6.51
C ALA A 20 4.82 3.57 7.59
N GLY A 21 5.12 2.32 7.93
CA GLY A 21 6.19 1.96 8.86
C GLY A 21 7.56 2.47 8.42
N GLN A 22 7.87 2.42 7.11
CA GLN A 22 9.08 3.03 6.58
C GLN A 22 9.10 4.54 6.74
N GLY A 23 7.98 5.22 6.48
CA GLY A 23 7.84 6.67 6.64
C GLY A 23 8.02 7.09 8.10
N VAL A 24 7.40 6.36 9.04
CA VAL A 24 7.56 6.59 10.48
C VAL A 24 9.03 6.43 10.88
N LEU A 25 9.68 5.32 10.51
CA LEU A 25 11.11 5.11 10.79
C LEU A 25 12.01 6.13 10.10
N TYR A 26 11.61 6.64 8.94
CA TYR A 26 12.34 7.70 8.25
C TYR A 26 12.32 9.01 9.06
N VAL A 27 11.19 9.35 9.67
CA VAL A 27 11.05 10.54 10.54
C VAL A 27 11.80 10.34 11.86
N LEU A 28 11.69 9.16 12.48
CA LEU A 28 12.31 8.85 13.78
C LEU A 28 13.82 8.62 13.72
N ALA A 29 14.31 7.85 12.75
CA ALA A 29 15.73 7.45 12.68
C ALA A 29 16.63 8.46 11.95
N GLY A 30 16.05 9.42 11.23
CA GLY A 30 16.78 10.51 10.59
C GLY A 30 17.96 10.03 9.73
N ALA A 31 19.16 10.57 9.92
CA ALA A 31 20.34 10.25 9.11
C ALA A 31 20.96 8.86 9.39
N LYS A 32 20.70 8.22 10.55
CA LYS A 32 21.26 6.89 10.91
C LYS A 32 20.43 5.70 10.43
N ARG A 33 19.47 5.95 9.55
CA ARG A 33 18.51 4.98 9.02
C ARG A 33 19.11 3.72 8.36
N GLU A 34 20.31 3.78 7.77
CA GLU A 34 20.94 2.59 7.17
C GLU A 34 21.45 1.57 8.20
N GLN A 35 21.75 2.00 9.43
CA GLN A 35 22.16 1.07 10.49
C GLN A 35 20.96 0.38 11.17
N ASN A 36 19.73 0.80 10.84
CA ASN A 36 18.53 0.29 11.49
C ASN A 36 17.99 -0.94 10.73
N LEU A 37 18.17 -2.12 11.32
CA LEU A 37 17.72 -3.40 10.75
C LEU A 37 16.23 -3.39 10.36
N PHE A 38 15.38 -2.71 11.16
CA PHE A 38 13.96 -2.57 10.85
C PHE A 38 13.74 -1.79 9.56
N TYR A 39 14.44 -0.66 9.36
CA TYR A 39 14.30 0.12 8.13
C TYR A 39 14.71 -0.69 6.89
N THR A 40 15.79 -1.48 6.99
CA THR A 40 16.24 -2.37 5.93
C THR A 40 15.23 -3.49 5.65
N LEU A 41 14.66 -4.11 6.68
CA LEU A 41 13.66 -5.17 6.53
C LEU A 41 12.39 -4.64 5.84
N LEU A 42 11.86 -3.50 6.30
CA LEU A 42 10.71 -2.87 5.65
C LEU A 42 11.05 -2.41 4.21
N ARG A 43 12.31 -2.07 3.91
CA ARG A 43 12.79 -1.77 2.55
C ARG A 43 12.82 -3.00 1.66
N VAL A 44 13.17 -4.16 2.19
CA VAL A 44 13.07 -5.42 1.45
C VAL A 44 11.60 -5.80 1.20
N ILE A 45 10.72 -5.62 2.19
CA ILE A 45 9.28 -5.89 2.04
C ILE A 45 8.62 -4.93 1.05
N SER A 46 9.03 -3.66 1.03
CA SER A 46 8.46 -2.63 0.14
C SER A 46 9.06 -2.64 -1.27
N LYS A 47 10.20 -3.31 -1.48
CA LYS A 47 10.83 -3.47 -2.81
C LYS A 47 9.90 -4.07 -3.88
N PRO A 48 9.23 -5.23 -3.66
CA PRO A 48 8.34 -5.81 -4.67
C PRO A 48 7.17 -4.89 -5.05
N PHE A 49 6.75 -3.98 -4.17
CA PHE A 49 5.70 -3.00 -4.45
C PHE A 49 6.24 -1.73 -5.13
N THR A 50 7.45 -1.30 -4.79
CA THR A 50 8.07 -0.09 -5.36
C THR A 50 8.72 -0.31 -6.72
N VAL A 51 9.18 -1.53 -7.05
CA VAL A 51 9.73 -1.89 -8.37
C VAL A 51 8.72 -1.70 -9.52
N PRO A 52 7.49 -2.24 -9.46
CA PRO A 52 6.49 -2.00 -10.49
C PRO A 52 6.06 -0.53 -10.50
N MET A 53 5.95 0.11 -9.34
CA MET A 53 5.62 1.54 -9.27
C MET A 53 6.68 2.41 -9.95
N ARG A 54 7.97 2.10 -9.83
CA ARG A 54 9.04 2.83 -10.52
C ARG A 54 8.93 2.75 -12.05
N LYS A 55 8.24 1.74 -12.59
CA LYS A 55 7.94 1.63 -14.03
C LYS A 55 6.76 2.53 -14.44
N VAL A 56 5.85 2.81 -13.50
CA VAL A 56 4.68 3.69 -13.68
C VAL A 56 5.03 5.15 -13.39
N THR A 57 5.89 5.42 -12.40
CA THR A 57 6.26 6.75 -11.95
C THR A 57 7.32 7.37 -12.89
N PRO A 58 7.13 8.61 -13.37
CA PRO A 58 8.06 9.26 -14.30
C PRO A 58 9.45 9.48 -13.68
N ARG A 59 10.49 9.42 -14.54
CA ARG A 59 11.92 9.62 -14.18
C ARG A 59 12.24 10.95 -13.47
N GLN A 60 11.31 11.90 -13.47
CA GLN A 60 11.44 13.21 -12.83
C GLN A 60 11.33 13.14 -11.30
N VAL A 61 10.79 12.05 -10.73
CA VAL A 61 10.72 11.87 -9.27
C VAL A 61 12.04 11.32 -8.75
N ALA A 62 12.75 12.10 -7.93
CA ALA A 62 13.97 11.64 -7.27
C ALA A 62 13.71 10.33 -6.50
N ASP A 63 14.64 9.35 -6.59
CA ASP A 63 14.48 8.01 -6.02
C ASP A 63 14.09 8.00 -4.51
N ARG A 64 14.38 9.10 -3.80
CA ARG A 64 13.99 9.33 -2.39
C ARG A 64 12.49 9.53 -2.17
N HIS A 65 11.76 10.08 -3.15
CA HIS A 65 10.31 10.35 -3.07
C HIS A 65 9.46 9.23 -3.65
N VAL A 66 10.05 8.30 -4.42
CA VAL A 66 9.36 7.13 -5.00
C VAL A 66 8.53 6.34 -3.97
N PRO A 67 9.01 6.01 -2.76
CA PRO A 67 8.19 5.28 -1.79
C PRO A 67 6.99 6.09 -1.26
N VAL A 68 7.12 7.42 -1.14
CA VAL A 68 6.01 8.30 -0.73
C VAL A 68 4.95 8.38 -1.83
N VAL A 69 5.38 8.56 -3.09
CA VAL A 69 4.45 8.55 -4.24
C VAL A 69 3.77 7.19 -4.37
N THR A 70 4.50 6.10 -4.16
CA THR A 70 3.95 4.73 -4.15
C THR A 70 2.89 4.57 -3.06
N PHE A 71 3.13 5.12 -1.85
CA PHE A 71 2.15 5.11 -0.77
C PHE A 71 0.85 5.82 -1.17
N PHE A 72 0.93 7.04 -1.69
CA PHE A 72 -0.27 7.78 -2.12
C PHE A 72 -1.03 7.07 -3.23
N LEU A 73 -0.33 6.52 -4.22
CA LEU A 73 -0.97 5.76 -5.30
C LEU A 73 -1.65 4.48 -4.79
N LEU A 74 -0.99 3.73 -3.91
CA LEU A 74 -1.58 2.54 -3.29
C LEU A 74 -2.78 2.90 -2.39
N LEU A 75 -2.75 4.07 -1.75
CA LEU A 75 -3.86 4.56 -0.92
C LEU A 75 -5.08 4.89 -1.78
N ILE A 76 -4.87 5.54 -2.92
CA ILE A 76 -5.94 5.79 -3.90
C ILE A 76 -6.49 4.46 -4.43
N LEU A 77 -5.61 3.54 -4.82
CA LEU A 77 -6.03 2.22 -5.32
C LEU A 77 -6.82 1.43 -4.27
N TYR A 78 -6.39 1.49 -3.01
CA TYR A 78 -7.11 0.89 -1.88
C TYR A 78 -8.50 1.49 -1.73
N ALA A 79 -8.62 2.82 -1.77
CA ALA A 79 -9.91 3.50 -1.68
C ALA A 79 -10.85 3.08 -2.82
N ILE A 80 -10.37 3.03 -4.06
CA ILE A 80 -11.14 2.56 -5.22
C ILE A 80 -11.63 1.13 -4.98
N VAL A 81 -10.75 0.20 -4.59
CA VAL A 81 -11.13 -1.19 -4.31
C VAL A 81 -12.17 -1.28 -3.18
N THR A 82 -12.06 -0.44 -2.15
CA THR A 82 -13.05 -0.37 -1.07
C THR A 82 -14.41 0.14 -1.56
N PHE A 83 -14.44 1.16 -2.40
CA PHE A 83 -15.70 1.66 -3.00
C PHE A 83 -16.35 0.63 -3.90
N GLU A 84 -15.59 0.00 -4.81
CA GLU A 84 -16.08 -1.06 -5.70
C GLU A 84 -16.64 -2.26 -4.90
N ARG A 85 -15.98 -2.63 -3.79
CA ARG A 85 -16.51 -3.65 -2.89
C ARG A 85 -17.81 -3.22 -2.24
N ALA A 86 -17.89 -1.99 -1.74
CA ALA A 86 -19.10 -1.48 -1.09
C ALA A 86 -20.28 -1.48 -2.07
N ASP A 87 -20.06 -0.99 -3.30
CA ASP A 87 -21.08 -0.97 -4.35
C ASP A 87 -21.55 -2.39 -4.69
N LEU A 88 -20.62 -3.33 -4.89
CA LEU A 88 -20.96 -4.73 -5.13
C LEU A 88 -21.73 -5.37 -3.97
N CYS A 89 -21.37 -5.06 -2.71
CA CYS A 89 -22.08 -5.55 -1.54
C CYS A 89 -23.52 -5.00 -1.45
N ILE A 90 -23.72 -3.73 -1.79
CA ILE A 90 -25.01 -3.05 -1.77
C ILE A 90 -25.90 -3.56 -2.91
N THR A 91 -25.38 -3.57 -4.13
CA THR A 91 -26.08 -4.03 -5.35
C THR A 91 -26.49 -5.50 -5.25
N SER A 92 -25.71 -6.34 -4.56
CA SER A 92 -26.02 -7.75 -4.37
C SER A 92 -26.84 -8.06 -3.10
N GLN A 93 -27.26 -7.05 -2.32
CA GLN A 93 -27.98 -7.21 -1.05
C GLN A 93 -27.29 -8.16 -0.04
N MET A 94 -25.96 -8.31 -0.09
CA MET A 94 -25.19 -9.18 0.80
C MET A 94 -24.69 -8.46 2.08
N VAL A 95 -25.37 -7.40 2.49
CA VAL A 95 -24.98 -6.58 3.65
C VAL A 95 -25.04 -7.43 4.93
N GLY A 96 -23.90 -7.64 5.58
CA GLY A 96 -23.79 -8.43 6.82
C GLY A 96 -23.11 -9.81 6.69
N GLN A 97 -22.81 -10.29 5.47
CA GLN A 97 -22.05 -11.53 5.26
C GLN A 97 -20.53 -11.34 5.47
N PRO A 98 -19.78 -12.42 5.82
CA PRO A 98 -18.32 -12.36 5.94
C PRO A 98 -17.69 -11.97 4.60
N GLY A 99 -17.15 -10.75 4.53
CA GLY A 99 -16.62 -10.13 3.31
C GLY A 99 -17.36 -8.88 2.83
N CYS A 100 -18.56 -8.62 3.37
CA CYS A 100 -19.36 -7.40 3.23
C CYS A 100 -19.77 -6.89 4.63
N ARG A 101 -18.76 -6.70 5.49
CA ARG A 101 -18.90 -6.12 6.83
C ARG A 101 -18.39 -4.69 6.84
#